data_AF-A0A944DU91-F1
#
_entry.id   AF-A0A944DU91-F1
#
_cell.length_a   1.000
_cell.length_b   1.000
_cell.length_c   1.000
_cell.angle_alpha   90.00
_cell.angle_beta   90.00
_cell.angle_gamma   90.00
#
_symmetry.space_group_name_H-M   'P 1'
#
loop_
_entity.id
_entity.type
_entity.pdbx_description
1 polymer ?
#
loop_
_entity_poly.entity_id
_entity_poly.type
_entity_poly.pdbx_seq_one_letter_code
_entity_poly.pdbx_strand_id
1 'polypeptide(L)' 'MDVELITERAEDGFWIFDDRFAITEDWHAELWLDDTDIIATYTRVWQTLRESAVFGADAQAIVAQARRSLSPR' A
#
# COMPACT_ATOMS: atom_id res chain seq x y z
N MET A 1 7.13 -20.03 10.46
CA MET A 1 6.72 -19.25 9.29
C MET A 1 7.42 -17.92 9.43
N ASP A 2 8.57 -17.80 8.78
CA ASP A 2 9.56 -16.76 9.04
C ASP A 2 9.05 -15.40 8.58
N VAL A 3 9.01 -14.46 9.52
CA VAL A 3 8.73 -13.02 9.30
C VAL A 3 9.79 -12.38 8.40
N GLU A 4 10.90 -13.07 8.16
CA GLU A 4 12.06 -12.62 7.38
C GLU A 4 11.77 -12.53 5.86
N LEU A 5 10.74 -13.21 5.35
CA LEU A 5 10.35 -13.11 3.93
C LEU A 5 9.53 -11.86 3.59
N ILE A 6 8.97 -11.15 4.58
CA ILE A 6 8.10 -9.99 4.33
C ILE A 6 8.93 -8.70 4.16
N THR A 7 10.19 -8.67 4.60
CA THR A 7 11.01 -7.45 4.58
C THR A 7 11.87 -7.26 3.34
N GLU A 8 12.02 -8.27 2.47
CA GLU A 8 12.92 -8.16 1.30
C GLU A 8 12.29 -7.42 0.12
N ARG A 9 10.97 -7.17 0.12
CA ARG A 9 10.26 -6.55 -1.02
C ARG A 9 9.23 -5.51 -0.60
N ALA A 10 9.64 -4.50 0.17
CA ALA A 10 8.79 -3.32 0.43
C ALA A 10 8.52 -2.46 -0.83
N GLU A 11 9.03 -2.88 -1.98
CA GLU A 11 9.00 -2.18 -3.27
C GLU A 11 7.82 -2.61 -4.16
N ASP A 12 7.26 -3.79 -3.88
CA ASP A 12 6.24 -4.40 -4.71
C ASP A 12 4.84 -3.93 -4.27
N GLY A 13 4.08 -3.39 -5.23
CA GLY A 13 2.73 -2.89 -5.00
C GLY A 13 1.74 -4.04 -4.82
N PHE A 14 0.68 -3.81 -4.04
CA PHE A 14 -0.41 -4.76 -3.91
C PHE A 14 -1.78 -4.10 -3.93
N TRP A 15 -2.79 -4.88 -4.33
CA TRP A 15 -4.20 -4.48 -4.37
C TRP A 15 -5.07 -5.61 -3.83
N ILE A 16 -6.10 -5.26 -3.04
CA ILE A 16 -7.09 -6.21 -2.52
C ILE A 16 -8.43 -5.91 -3.18
N PHE A 17 -9.10 -6.94 -3.68
CA PHE A 17 -10.40 -6.82 -4.36
C PHE A 17 -11.49 -7.53 -3.58
N ASP A 18 -12.47 -6.75 -3.10
CA ASP A 18 -13.68 -7.22 -2.41
C ASP A 18 -13.43 -8.23 -1.27
N ASP A 19 -12.27 -8.18 -0.62
CA ASP A 19 -11.81 -9.17 0.37
C ASP A 19 -11.80 -10.62 -0.15
N ARG A 20 -11.67 -10.80 -1.48
CA ARG A 20 -11.75 -12.10 -2.17
C ARG A 20 -10.47 -12.56 -2.82
N PHE A 21 -9.63 -11.63 -3.25
CA PHE A 21 -8.29 -11.93 -3.74
C PHE A 21 -7.40 -10.69 -3.64
N ALA A 22 -6.10 -10.92 -3.63
CA ALA A 22 -5.09 -9.89 -3.75
C ALA A 22 -4.26 -10.11 -5.02
N ILE A 23 -3.78 -9.02 -5.60
CA ILE A 23 -2.75 -9.03 -6.63
C ILE A 23 -1.51 -8.38 -6.03
N THR A 24 -0.36 -9.02 -6.20
CA THR A 24 0.95 -8.39 -5.96
C THR A 24 1.72 -8.39 -7.27
N GLU A 25 2.38 -7.28 -7.57
CA GLU A 25 3.16 -7.10 -8.78
C GLU A 25 4.62 -6.88 -8.41
N ASP A 26 5.51 -7.70 -8.97
CA ASP A 26 6.92 -7.39 -9.06
C ASP A 26 7.27 -6.97 -10.50
N TRP A 27 8.49 -6.48 -10.71
CA TRP A 27 8.98 -6.02 -12.02
C TRP A 27 8.81 -7.00 -13.20
N HIS A 28 8.59 -8.29 -12.97
CA HIS A 28 8.50 -9.31 -14.01
C HIS A 28 7.30 -10.25 -13.88
N ALA A 29 6.54 -10.20 -12.78
CA ALA A 29 5.46 -11.13 -12.49
C ALA A 29 4.30 -10.47 -11.75
N GLU A 30 3.10 -10.88 -12.15
CA GLU A 30 1.86 -10.60 -11.45
C GLU A 30 1.38 -11.88 -10.77
N LEU A 31 1.19 -11.84 -9.45
CA LEU A 31 0.70 -12.97 -8.67
C LEU A 31 -0.73 -12.70 -8.19
N TRP A 32 -1.62 -13.66 -8.46
CA TRP A 32 -3.01 -13.66 -8.01
C TRP A 32 -3.13 -14.57 -6.80
N LEU A 33 -3.63 -14.04 -5.68
CA LEU A 33 -3.68 -14.71 -4.39
C LEU A 33 -5.12 -14.74 -3.88
N ASP A 34 -5.73 -15.91 -3.77
CA ASP A 34 -7.13 -16.09 -3.35
C ASP A 34 -7.29 -16.89 -2.04
N ASP A 35 -6.18 -17.26 -1.40
CA ASP A 35 -6.19 -17.92 -0.10
C ASP A 35 -6.63 -16.95 1.01
N THR A 36 -7.52 -17.41 1.88
CA THR A 36 -8.14 -16.57 2.92
C THR A 36 -7.14 -16.07 3.97
N ASP A 37 -6.15 -16.88 4.35
CA ASP A 37 -5.14 -16.47 5.33
C ASP A 37 -4.17 -15.44 4.71
N ILE A 38 -3.90 -15.57 3.41
CA ILE A 38 -3.15 -14.57 2.65
C ILE A 38 -3.92 -13.26 2.58
N ILE A 39 -5.21 -13.28 2.21
CA ILE A 39 -6.05 -12.07 2.15
C ILE A 39 -6.12 -11.39 3.50
N ALA A 40 -6.28 -12.16 4.59
CA ALA A 40 -6.28 -11.61 5.95
C ALA A 40 -4.95 -10.93 6.30
N THR A 41 -3.82 -11.50 5.86
CA THR A 41 -2.49 -10.93 6.06
C THR A 41 -2.33 -9.60 5.32
N TYR A 42 -2.66 -9.55 4.03
CA TYR A 42 -2.58 -8.32 3.23
C TYR A 42 -3.55 -7.25 3.72
N THR A 43 -4.74 -7.64 4.20
CA THR A 43 -5.70 -6.73 4.83
C THR A 43 -5.10 -6.08 6.07
N ARG A 44 -4.40 -6.85 6.92
CA ARG A 44 -3.73 -6.31 8.11
C ARG A 44 -2.61 -5.33 7.73
N VAL A 45 -1.83 -5.63 6.69
CA VAL A 45 -0.80 -4.72 6.17
C VAL A 45 -1.44 -3.41 5.71
N TRP A 46 -2.51 -3.49 4.91
CA TRP A 46 -3.27 -2.31 4.47
C TRP A 46 -3.76 -1.46 5.64
N GLN A 47 -4.37 -2.07 6.66
CA GLN A 47 -4.83 -1.32 7.83
C GLN A 47 -3.68 -0.62 8.56
N THR A 48 -2.54 -1.29 8.71
CA THR A 48 -1.34 -0.69 9.31
C THR A 48 -0.84 0.52 8.52
N LEU A 49 -0.75 0.41 7.18
CA LEU A 49 -0.33 1.52 6.32
C LEU A 49 -1.33 2.69 6.38
N ARG A 50 -2.63 2.37 6.46
CA ARG A 50 -3.71 3.35 6.56
C ARG A 50 -3.61 4.22 7.80
N GLU A 51 -3.06 3.72 8.91
CA GLU A 51 -2.91 4.49 10.16
C GLU A 51 -2.03 5.74 9.97
N SER A 52 -1.07 5.71 9.04
CA SER A 52 -0.20 6.84 8.73
C SER A 52 -0.72 7.72 7.59
N ALA A 53 -1.80 7.31 6.93
CA ALA A 53 -2.32 8.02 5.77
C ALA A 53 -3.17 9.23 6.18
N VAL A 54 -2.98 10.34 5.47
CA VAL A 54 -3.81 11.54 5.58
C VAL A 54 -4.91 11.53 4.52
N PHE A 55 -6.09 12.05 4.86
CA PHE A 55 -7.26 12.03 3.98
C PHE A 55 -7.91 13.41 3.86
N GLY A 56 -8.73 13.59 2.83
CA GLY A 56 -9.58 14.77 2.68
C GLY A 56 -8.81 16.09 2.69
N ALA A 57 -9.29 17.05 3.50
CA ALA A 57 -8.75 18.41 3.56
C ALA A 57 -7.28 18.43 4.03
N ASP A 58 -6.89 17.55 4.95
CA ASP A 58 -5.52 17.51 5.47
C ASP A 58 -4.53 17.05 4.40
N ALA A 59 -4.92 16.04 3.61
CA ALA A 59 -4.14 15.61 2.44
C ALA A 59 -4.02 16.74 1.40
N GLN A 60 -5.13 17.45 1.12
CA GLN A 60 -5.12 18.58 0.18
C GLN A 60 -4.21 19.72 0.67
N ALA A 61 -4.20 20.01 1.97
CA ALA A 61 -3.35 21.03 2.57
C ALA A 61 -1.85 20.71 2.39
N ILE A 62 -1.47 19.45 2.63
CA ILE A 62 -0.08 18.98 2.44
C ILE A 62 0.36 19.16 0.98
N VAL A 63 -0.48 18.74 0.02
CA VAL A 63 -0.19 18.91 -1.42
C VAL A 63 -0.07 20.40 -1.78
N ALA A 64 -0.99 21.24 -1.31
CA ALA A 64 -0.96 22.68 -1.59
C ALA A 64 0.28 23.36 -0.98
N GLN A 65 0.74 22.93 0.19
CA GLN A 65 1.98 23.40 0.80
C GLN A 65 3.20 23.02 -0.03
N ALA A 66 3.32 21.74 -0.42
CA ALA A 66 4.43 21.26 -1.25
C ALA A 66 4.49 21.99 -2.61
N ARG A 67 3.33 22.24 -3.24
CA ARG A 67 3.27 23.00 -4.50
C ARG A 67 3.78 24.44 -4.34
N ARG A 68 3.44 25.11 -3.23
CA ARG A 68 3.92 26.46 -2.93
C ARG A 68 5.43 26.51 -2.69
N SER A 69 6.02 25.47 -2.09
CA SER A 69 7.48 25.41 -1.90
C SER A 69 8.27 25.18 -3.20
N LEU A 70 7.64 24.56 -4.22
CA LEU A 70 8.27 24.29 -5.50
C LEU A 70 8.11 25.43 -6.52
N SER A 71 7.18 26.35 -6.29
CA SER A 71 6.93 27.47 -7.20
C SER A 71 7.92 28.60 -6.88
N PRO A 72 8.79 29.02 -7.82
CA PRO A 72 9.60 30.22 -7.64
C PRO A 72 8.70 31.42 -7.42
N ARG A 73 9.09 32.29 -6.49
CA ARG A 73 8.32 33.49 -6.13
C ARG A 73 8.29 34.51 -7.26
#